data_AF-A0A7J0GRK0-F1
#
_entry.id   AF-A0A7J0GRK0-F1
#
_cell.length_a   1.000
_cell.length_b   1.000
_cell.length_c   1.000
_cell.angle_alpha   90.00
_cell.angle_beta   90.00
_cell.angle_gamma   90.00
#
_symmetry.space_group_name_H-M   'P 1'
#
loop_
_entity.id
_entity.type
_entity.pdbx_description
1 polymer ?
#
loop_
_entity_poly.entity_id
_entity_poly.type
_entity_poly.pdbx_seq_one_letter_code
_entity_poly.pdbx_strand_id
1 'polypeptide(L)'
;MDIDVARWVLEFLLRKSIDDRVLNALLRVLPISNDDWRLKKAMFLRRIESEIAEGSVSEKILEFLERIEELDYEEKVATSEPMKRAYCSVAVDCTLRFLDEREKYFDAVKRIWRGRFWKMDRLEDVGLVSDELVCWKDDIEAAVCDSSVCENARMKGKGIDTLEAVRAYVAEAWESMGPSFLEVVAGTVSDDANEGSSGMEQRWKM
;
A
#
# COMPACT_ATOMS: atom_id res chain seq x y z
N MET A 1 6.56 -25.51 -14.48
CA MET A 1 6.17 -24.21 -15.06
C MET A 1 7.40 -23.35 -15.07
N ASP A 2 7.64 -22.60 -16.14
CA ASP A 2 8.75 -21.67 -16.23
C ASP A 2 8.62 -20.54 -15.16
N ILE A 3 9.74 -20.08 -14.60
CA ILE A 3 9.75 -19.10 -13.48
C ILE A 3 9.22 -17.74 -13.96
N ASP A 4 9.55 -17.32 -15.18
CA ASP A 4 9.10 -16.05 -15.72
C ASP A 4 7.61 -16.10 -16.06
N VAL A 5 7.14 -17.24 -16.59
CA VAL A 5 5.69 -17.46 -16.81
C VAL A 5 4.92 -17.45 -15.50
N ALA A 6 5.43 -18.12 -14.46
CA ALA A 6 4.80 -18.13 -13.13
C ALA A 6 4.72 -16.72 -12.53
N ARG A 7 5.79 -15.92 -12.68
CA ARG A 7 5.84 -14.52 -12.27
C ARG A 7 4.79 -13.68 -12.99
N TRP A 8 4.69 -13.77 -14.32
CA TRP A 8 3.72 -12.98 -15.08
C TRP A 8 2.28 -13.32 -14.70
N VAL A 9 1.98 -14.60 -14.52
CA VAL A 9 0.66 -15.05 -14.07
C VAL A 9 0.35 -14.48 -12.68
N LEU A 10 1.30 -14.55 -11.75
CA LEU A 10 1.09 -14.06 -10.39
C LEU A 10 0.91 -12.53 -10.35
N GLU A 11 1.75 -11.79 -11.07
CA GLU A 11 1.67 -10.33 -11.15
C GLU A 11 0.34 -9.86 -11.76
N PHE A 12 -0.16 -10.57 -12.76
CA PHE A 12 -1.49 -10.35 -13.34
C PHE A 12 -2.61 -10.59 -12.31
N LEU A 13 -2.56 -11.72 -11.60
CA LEU A 13 -3.60 -12.09 -10.65
C LEU A 13 -3.65 -11.17 -9.43
N LEU A 14 -2.50 -10.71 -8.94
CA LEU A 14 -2.41 -9.73 -7.85
C LEU A 14 -3.16 -8.43 -8.18
N ARG A 15 -3.17 -8.00 -9.46
CA ARG A 15 -3.92 -6.82 -9.91
C ARG A 15 -5.42 -7.05 -10.10
N LYS A 16 -5.87 -8.28 -10.34
CA LYS A 16 -7.29 -8.58 -10.64
C LYS A 16 -8.16 -8.79 -9.40
N SER A 17 -7.66 -8.44 -8.22
CA SER A 17 -8.38 -8.53 -6.95
C SER A 17 -8.97 -9.93 -6.64
N ILE A 18 -8.21 -10.99 -6.95
CA ILE A 18 -8.66 -12.38 -6.69
C ILE A 18 -8.76 -12.72 -5.21
N ASP A 19 -9.54 -13.75 -4.88
CA ASP A 19 -9.67 -14.26 -3.51
C ASP A 19 -8.31 -14.71 -2.93
N ASP A 20 -8.02 -14.28 -1.70
CA ASP A 20 -6.74 -14.53 -1.04
C ASP A 20 -6.46 -16.02 -0.81
N ARG A 21 -7.48 -16.88 -0.71
CA ARG A 21 -7.27 -18.32 -0.60
C ARG A 21 -6.72 -18.89 -1.90
N VAL A 22 -7.21 -18.40 -3.03
CA VAL A 22 -6.70 -18.77 -4.36
C VAL A 22 -5.27 -18.26 -4.53
N LEU A 23 -5.02 -17.00 -4.18
CA LEU A 23 -3.67 -16.44 -4.23
C LEU A 23 -2.68 -17.24 -3.37
N ASN A 24 -3.04 -17.55 -2.13
CA ASN A 24 -2.19 -18.33 -1.23
C ASN A 24 -1.96 -19.76 -1.71
N ALA A 25 -2.96 -20.39 -2.35
CA ALA A 25 -2.78 -21.71 -2.97
C ALA A 25 -1.77 -21.65 -4.13
N LEU A 26 -1.83 -20.62 -4.97
CA LEU A 26 -0.91 -20.42 -6.08
C LEU A 26 0.52 -20.15 -5.60
N LEU A 27 0.69 -19.31 -4.58
CA LEU A 27 2.00 -19.03 -3.99
C LEU A 27 2.72 -20.28 -3.46
N ARG A 28 1.97 -21.33 -3.07
CA ARG A 28 2.54 -22.60 -2.59
C ARG A 28 2.99 -23.54 -3.71
N VAL A 29 2.46 -23.37 -4.91
CA VAL A 29 2.64 -24.31 -6.03
C VAL A 29 3.56 -23.74 -7.10
N LEU A 30 3.57 -22.41 -7.28
CA LEU A 30 4.34 -21.75 -8.31
C LEU A 30 5.83 -21.62 -7.92
N PRO A 31 6.76 -21.85 -8.85
CA PRO A 31 8.18 -21.58 -8.63
C PRO A 31 8.42 -20.07 -8.73
N ILE A 32 8.44 -19.39 -7.58
CA ILE A 32 8.57 -17.94 -7.50
C ILE A 32 10.02 -17.59 -7.16
N SER A 33 10.64 -16.74 -7.97
CA SER A 33 11.91 -16.11 -7.60
C SER A 33 11.67 -15.05 -6.52
N ASN A 34 12.47 -15.09 -5.45
CA ASN A 34 12.40 -14.10 -4.39
C ASN A 34 13.24 -12.84 -4.69
N ASP A 35 13.71 -12.66 -5.93
CA ASP A 35 14.59 -11.53 -6.30
C ASP A 35 13.84 -10.43 -7.07
N ASP A 36 12.56 -10.63 -7.38
CA ASP A 36 11.77 -9.67 -8.13
C ASP A 36 11.13 -8.62 -7.20
N TRP A 37 11.70 -7.41 -7.18
CA TRP A 37 11.21 -6.29 -6.37
C TRP A 37 9.78 -5.88 -6.75
N ARG A 38 9.44 -5.93 -8.04
CA ARG A 38 8.16 -5.50 -8.57
C ARG A 38 7.06 -6.45 -8.13
N LEU A 39 7.33 -7.76 -8.18
CA LEU A 39 6.43 -8.78 -7.66
C LEU A 39 6.26 -8.66 -6.14
N LYS A 40 7.34 -8.42 -5.38
CA LYS A 40 7.25 -8.18 -3.93
C LYS A 40 6.39 -6.97 -3.61
N LYS A 41 6.60 -5.85 -4.30
CA LYS A 41 5.78 -4.64 -4.16
C LYS A 41 4.30 -4.93 -4.45
N ALA A 42 4.01 -5.64 -5.54
CA ALA A 42 2.65 -6.07 -5.86
C ALA A 42 2.01 -6.94 -4.76
N MET A 43 2.78 -7.84 -4.13
CA MET A 43 2.29 -8.65 -3.01
C MET A 43 1.97 -7.81 -1.77
N PHE A 44 2.78 -6.79 -1.44
CA PHE A 44 2.49 -5.88 -0.34
C PHE A 44 1.28 -5.00 -0.61
N LEU A 45 1.17 -4.44 -1.82
CA LEU A 45 -0.02 -3.67 -2.23
C LEU A 45 -1.29 -4.52 -2.10
N ARG A 46 -1.25 -5.77 -2.57
CA ARG A 46 -2.40 -6.67 -2.44
C ARG A 46 -2.76 -6.96 -0.98
N ARG A 47 -1.77 -7.12 -0.09
CA ARG A 47 -2.04 -7.31 1.35
C ARG A 47 -2.63 -6.06 1.99
N ILE A 48 -2.20 -4.87 1.59
CA ILE A 48 -2.81 -3.61 2.04
C ILE A 48 -4.29 -3.57 1.63
N GLU A 49 -4.60 -3.88 0.35
CA GLU A 49 -5.98 -3.96 -0.14
C GLU A 49 -6.84 -4.94 0.67
N SER A 50 -6.32 -6.13 0.97
CA SER A 50 -7.03 -7.13 1.77
C SER A 50 -7.29 -6.65 3.20
N GLU A 51 -6.32 -6.00 3.84
CA GLU A 51 -6.50 -5.48 5.21
C GLU A 51 -7.56 -4.36 5.25
N ILE A 52 -7.59 -3.47 4.25
CA ILE A 52 -8.60 -2.38 4.21
C ILE A 52 -9.96 -2.81 3.65
N ALA A 53 -10.07 -4.00 3.04
CA ALA A 53 -11.33 -4.52 2.49
C ALA A 53 -12.39 -4.75 3.58
N GLU A 54 -11.95 -5.07 4.80
CA GLU A 54 -12.82 -5.22 5.98
C GLU A 54 -13.27 -3.86 6.57
N GLY A 55 -12.85 -2.75 5.96
CA GLY A 55 -13.19 -1.40 6.41
C GLY A 55 -12.46 -0.97 7.69
N SER A 56 -11.39 -1.68 8.06
CA SER A 56 -10.56 -1.34 9.22
C SER A 56 -9.10 -1.21 8.81
N VAL A 57 -8.35 -0.44 9.59
CA VAL A 57 -6.91 -0.24 9.38
C VAL A 57 -6.18 -0.93 10.54
N SER A 58 -5.07 -1.59 10.23
CA SER A 58 -4.24 -2.25 11.23
C SER A 58 -2.80 -1.77 11.13
N GLU A 59 -2.04 -1.94 12.21
CA GLU A 59 -0.61 -1.56 12.23
C GLU A 59 0.23 -2.35 11.21
N LYS A 60 -0.26 -3.50 10.71
CA LYS A 60 0.42 -4.23 9.64
C LYS A 60 0.57 -3.39 8.38
N ILE A 61 -0.34 -2.45 8.14
CA ILE A 61 -0.24 -1.53 7.00
C ILE A 61 1.01 -0.65 7.13
N LEU A 62 1.41 -0.23 8.34
CA LEU A 62 2.68 0.48 8.54
C LEU A 62 3.87 -0.39 8.11
N GLU A 63 3.87 -1.66 8.53
CA GLU A 63 4.93 -2.61 8.12
C GLU A 63 4.96 -2.80 6.60
N PHE A 64 3.81 -2.92 5.94
CA PHE A 64 3.79 -3.05 4.48
C PHE A 64 4.26 -1.78 3.77
N LEU A 65 3.91 -0.58 4.27
CA LEU A 65 4.39 0.69 3.73
C LEU A 65 5.91 0.85 3.93
N GLU A 66 6.43 0.54 5.12
CA GLU A 66 7.87 0.53 5.39
C GLU A 66 8.61 -0.41 4.42
N ARG A 67 8.10 -1.62 4.18
CA ARG A 67 8.68 -2.58 3.22
C ARG A 67 8.61 -2.12 1.78
N ILE A 68 7.55 -1.44 1.37
CA ILE A 68 7.47 -0.90 0.01
C ILE A 68 8.45 0.26 -0.15
N GLU A 69 8.64 1.11 0.87
CA GLU A 69 9.60 2.20 0.79
C GLU A 69 11.04 1.67 0.72
N GLU A 70 11.37 0.62 1.47
CA GLU A 70 12.66 -0.09 1.34
C GLU A 70 12.89 -0.56 -0.12
N LEU A 71 11.89 -1.18 -0.75
CA LEU A 71 11.96 -1.63 -2.15
C LEU A 71 12.09 -0.46 -3.14
N ASP A 72 11.34 0.62 -2.91
CA ASP A 72 11.37 1.80 -3.77
C ASP A 72 12.71 2.52 -3.67
N TYR A 73 13.29 2.62 -2.47
CA TYR A 73 14.62 3.18 -2.25
C TYR A 73 15.70 2.39 -3.00
N GLU A 74 15.68 1.05 -2.94
CA GLU A 74 16.60 0.18 -3.68
C GLU A 74 16.54 0.43 -5.20
N GLU A 75 15.35 0.72 -5.73
CA GLU A 75 15.10 1.01 -7.14
C GLU A 75 15.18 2.51 -7.47
N LYS A 76 15.60 3.35 -6.52
CA LYS A 76 15.73 4.82 -6.66
C LYS A 76 14.42 5.52 -7.03
N VAL A 77 13.31 4.96 -6.60
CA VAL A 77 11.97 5.55 -6.68
C VAL A 77 11.75 6.40 -5.44
N ALA A 78 11.45 7.69 -5.64
CA ALA A 78 11.19 8.59 -4.52
C ALA A 78 9.84 8.28 -3.86
N THR A 79 9.78 8.39 -2.53
CA THR A 79 8.53 8.25 -1.77
C THR A 79 7.53 9.34 -2.15
N SER A 80 6.34 8.92 -2.57
CA SER A 80 5.29 9.83 -3.00
C SER A 80 4.53 10.47 -1.82
N GLU A 81 3.89 11.61 -2.08
CA GLU A 81 3.06 12.29 -1.07
C GLU A 81 1.87 11.43 -0.61
N PRO A 82 1.16 10.69 -1.48
CA PRO A 82 0.14 9.74 -1.02
C PRO A 82 0.68 8.67 -0.07
N MET A 83 1.90 8.16 -0.31
CA MET A 83 2.52 7.18 0.58
C MET A 83 2.78 7.75 1.98
N LYS A 84 3.37 8.96 2.04
CA LYS A 84 3.61 9.67 3.31
C LYS A 84 2.30 9.94 4.06
N ARG A 85 1.26 10.39 3.34
CA ARG A 85 -0.07 10.63 3.93
C ARG A 85 -0.71 9.35 4.44
N ALA A 86 -0.63 8.26 3.68
CA ALA A 86 -1.14 6.96 4.11
C ALA A 86 -0.43 6.49 5.38
N TYR A 87 0.90 6.55 5.42
CA TYR A 87 1.68 6.15 6.59
C TYR A 87 1.31 6.99 7.83
N CYS A 88 1.25 8.32 7.67
CA CYS A 88 0.86 9.23 8.75
C CYS A 88 -0.56 8.94 9.27
N SER A 89 -1.53 8.81 8.37
CA SER A 89 -2.92 8.55 8.73
C SER A 89 -3.08 7.23 9.48
N VAL A 90 -2.40 6.16 9.03
CA VAL A 90 -2.42 4.84 9.68
C VAL A 90 -1.78 4.91 11.07
N ALA A 91 -0.64 5.60 11.22
CA ALA A 91 0.04 5.75 12.50
C ALA A 91 -0.84 6.50 13.51
N VAL A 92 -1.50 7.57 13.08
CA VAL A 92 -2.42 8.36 13.90
C VAL A 92 -3.65 7.53 14.30
N ASP A 93 -4.32 6.88 13.34
CA ASP A 93 -5.52 6.07 13.60
C ASP A 93 -5.25 4.87 14.53
N CYS A 94 -4.12 4.17 14.31
CA CYS A 94 -3.69 3.06 15.17
C CYS A 94 -3.35 3.50 16.60
N THR A 95 -3.09 4.79 16.81
CA THR A 95 -2.76 5.35 18.13
C THR A 95 -4.00 5.93 18.81
N LEU A 96 -4.72 6.82 18.12
CA LEU A 96 -5.88 7.54 18.66
C LEU A 96 -7.08 6.62 18.94
N ARG A 97 -7.17 5.45 18.30
CA ARG A 97 -8.19 4.45 18.67
C ARG A 97 -8.12 4.00 20.12
N PHE A 98 -6.95 4.12 20.76
CA PHE A 98 -6.73 3.74 22.15
C PHE A 98 -6.75 4.94 23.10
N LEU A 99 -7.13 6.14 22.64
CA LEU A 99 -6.99 7.37 23.42
C LEU A 99 -7.71 7.33 24.78
N ASP A 100 -8.85 6.65 24.87
CA ASP A 100 -9.59 6.49 26.14
C ASP A 100 -9.01 5.36 27.02
N GLU A 101 -8.10 4.53 26.49
CA GLU A 101 -7.49 3.37 27.15
C GLU A 101 -6.01 3.64 27.46
N ARG A 102 -5.74 4.42 28.52
CA ARG A 102 -4.41 5.02 28.80
C ARG A 102 -3.21 4.07 28.67
N GLU A 103 -3.32 2.83 29.17
CA GLU A 103 -2.25 1.83 29.05
C GLU A 103 -2.03 1.41 27.58
N LYS A 104 -3.11 1.11 26.84
CA LYS A 104 -3.03 0.75 25.42
C LYS A 104 -2.58 1.92 24.55
N TYR A 105 -2.99 3.15 24.89
CA TYR A 105 -2.50 4.36 24.24
C TYR A 105 -1.00 4.49 24.41
N PHE A 106 -0.51 4.38 25.65
CA PHE A 106 0.92 4.46 25.94
C PHE A 106 1.72 3.37 25.22
N ASP A 107 1.19 2.14 25.16
CA ASP A 107 1.80 1.05 24.40
C ASP A 107 1.82 1.33 22.89
N ALA A 108 0.75 1.89 22.32
CA ALA A 108 0.73 2.31 20.92
C ALA A 108 1.76 3.42 20.65
N VAL A 109 1.85 4.42 21.53
CA VAL A 109 2.87 5.49 21.46
C VAL A 109 4.28 4.89 21.48
N LYS A 110 4.54 3.95 22.38
CA LYS A 110 5.84 3.30 22.49
C LYS A 110 6.21 2.49 21.25
N ARG A 111 5.26 1.73 20.69
CA ARG A 111 5.51 0.85 19.54
C ARG A 111 5.63 1.63 18.23
N ILE A 112 4.72 2.56 17.97
CA ILE A 112 4.65 3.30 16.70
C ILE A 112 5.61 4.48 16.71
N TRP A 113 5.48 5.39 17.67
CA TRP A 113 6.15 6.70 17.62
C TRP A 113 7.57 6.64 18.18
N ARG A 114 7.75 5.99 19.33
CA ARG A 114 9.09 5.80 19.94
C ARG A 114 9.84 4.57 19.42
N GLY A 115 9.16 3.73 18.64
CA GLY A 115 9.69 2.49 18.11
C GLY A 115 10.00 2.58 16.62
N ARG A 116 8.96 2.61 15.78
CA ARG A 116 9.08 2.66 14.31
C ARG A 116 9.56 4.04 13.84
N PHE A 117 8.77 5.08 14.12
CA PHE A 117 9.04 6.45 13.68
C PHE A 117 10.40 6.95 14.17
N TRP A 118 10.72 6.79 15.46
CA TRP A 118 12.00 7.21 16.02
C TRP A 118 13.24 6.63 15.32
N LYS A 119 13.15 5.40 14.78
CA LYS A 119 14.25 4.80 14.01
C LYS A 119 14.40 5.48 12.65
N MET A 120 13.28 5.76 11.99
CA MET A 120 13.24 6.43 10.68
C MET A 120 13.71 7.89 10.77
N ASP A 121 13.26 8.62 11.79
CA ASP A 121 13.60 10.04 12.07
C ASP A 121 15.11 10.30 12.25
N ARG A 122 15.90 9.24 12.50
CA ARG A 122 17.36 9.31 12.67
C ARG A 122 18.15 8.92 11.41
N LEU A 123 17.49 8.40 10.39
CA LEU A 123 18.10 8.00 9.14
C LEU A 123 17.88 9.13 8.14
N GLU A 124 18.96 9.64 7.53
CA GLU A 124 18.89 10.79 6.61
C GLU A 124 18.17 10.47 5.29
N ASP A 125 17.96 9.18 4.99
CA ASP A 125 17.49 8.69 3.68
C ASP A 125 16.06 8.10 3.70
N VAL A 126 15.30 8.22 4.81
CA VAL A 126 13.94 7.65 4.88
C VAL A 126 12.90 8.64 4.36
N GLY A 127 12.23 8.28 3.27
CA GLY A 127 11.28 9.16 2.60
C GLY A 127 9.89 9.23 3.26
N LEU A 128 9.59 8.37 4.24
CA LEU A 128 8.29 8.34 4.94
C LEU A 128 8.11 9.44 5.99
N VAL A 129 9.19 10.10 6.42
CA VAL A 129 9.12 11.16 7.43
C VAL A 129 8.64 12.46 6.77
N SER A 130 7.40 12.85 7.07
CA SER A 130 6.80 14.12 6.63
C SER A 130 6.68 15.12 7.77
N ASP A 131 6.60 16.42 7.44
CA ASP A 131 6.34 17.48 8.42
C ASP A 131 5.03 17.24 9.18
N GLU A 132 4.01 16.70 8.49
CA GLU A 132 2.73 16.34 9.10
C GLU A 132 2.91 15.25 10.17
N LEU A 133 3.73 14.23 9.88
CA LEU A 133 4.03 13.14 10.80
C LEU A 133 4.79 13.63 12.04
N VAL A 134 5.73 14.57 11.86
CA VAL A 134 6.45 15.22 12.97
C VAL A 134 5.49 16.03 13.85
N CYS A 135 4.60 16.83 13.27
CA CYS A 135 3.58 17.56 14.02
C CYS A 135 2.67 16.61 14.84
N TRP A 136 2.31 15.47 14.26
CA TRP A 136 1.52 14.46 14.97
C TRP A 136 2.28 13.78 16.10
N LYS A 137 3.58 13.52 15.94
CA LYS A 137 4.44 12.98 17.01
C LYS A 137 4.35 13.86 18.26
N ASP A 138 4.53 15.17 18.09
CA ASP A 138 4.52 16.13 19.21
C ASP A 138 3.15 16.15 19.91
N ASP A 139 2.05 16.21 19.15
CA ASP A 139 0.68 16.18 19.68
C ASP A 139 0.39 14.87 20.44
N ILE A 140 0.79 13.74 19.86
CA ILE A 140 0.54 12.39 20.41
C ILE A 140 1.36 12.15 21.68
N GLU A 141 2.63 12.59 21.70
CA GLU A 141 3.46 12.48 22.90
C GLU A 141 2.97 13.39 24.03
N ALA A 142 2.51 14.61 23.71
CA ALA A 142 1.94 15.51 24.70
C ALA A 142 0.64 14.95 25.33
N ALA A 143 -0.21 14.30 24.53
CA ALA A 143 -1.43 13.64 25.00
C ALA A 143 -1.20 12.49 26.01
N VAL A 144 0.02 11.93 26.11
CA VAL A 144 0.34 10.92 27.14
C VAL A 144 0.21 11.50 28.57
N CYS A 145 0.54 12.79 28.72
CA CYS A 145 0.64 13.47 30.00
C CYS A 145 -0.53 14.44 30.28
N ASP A 146 -1.25 14.88 29.24
CA ASP A 146 -2.26 15.92 29.33
C ASP A 146 -3.60 15.53 28.68
N SER A 147 -4.65 15.41 29.50
CA SER A 147 -6.00 15.06 29.05
C SER A 147 -6.66 16.13 28.15
N SER A 148 -6.26 17.40 28.26
CA SER A 148 -6.77 18.47 27.40
C SER A 148 -6.21 18.39 25.97
N VAL A 149 -4.97 17.91 25.84
CA VAL A 149 -4.34 17.63 24.54
C VAL A 149 -4.98 16.42 23.87
N CYS A 150 -5.45 15.43 24.65
CA CYS A 150 -6.20 14.29 24.11
C CYS A 150 -7.42 14.74 23.28
N GLU A 151 -8.25 15.67 23.78
CA GLU A 151 -9.44 16.08 23.05
C GLU A 151 -9.09 16.83 21.75
N ASN A 152 -8.05 17.66 21.77
CA ASN A 152 -7.56 18.33 20.58
C ASN A 152 -7.04 17.32 19.53
N ALA A 153 -6.22 16.34 19.96
CA ALA A 153 -5.72 15.28 19.09
C ALA A 153 -6.88 14.43 18.51
N ARG A 154 -7.90 14.15 19.33
CA ARG A 154 -9.12 13.44 18.90
C ARG A 154 -9.88 14.20 17.82
N MET A 155 -10.08 15.49 18.02
CA MET A 155 -10.80 16.34 17.06
C MET A 155 -10.03 16.51 15.75
N LYS A 156 -8.71 16.70 15.84
CA LYS A 156 -7.82 16.74 14.67
C LYS A 156 -7.84 15.40 13.91
N GLY A 157 -7.85 14.28 14.63
CA GLY A 157 -7.84 12.93 14.06
C GLY A 157 -9.14 12.57 13.33
N LYS A 158 -10.30 13.06 13.78
CA LYS A 158 -11.60 12.85 13.09
C LYS A 158 -11.64 13.40 11.66
N GLY A 159 -10.78 14.38 11.34
CA GLY A 159 -10.66 14.92 9.99
C GLY A 159 -9.87 14.05 9.02
N ILE A 160 -9.20 13.00 9.52
CA ILE A 160 -8.37 12.10 8.71
C ILE A 160 -9.23 10.93 8.23
N ASP A 161 -9.42 10.84 6.92
CA ASP A 161 -9.95 9.64 6.30
C ASP A 161 -8.79 8.67 5.97
N THR A 162 -8.47 7.82 6.95
CA THR A 162 -7.35 6.88 6.82
C THR A 162 -7.57 5.85 5.73
N LEU A 163 -8.82 5.40 5.52
CA LEU A 163 -9.11 4.44 4.46
C LEU A 163 -8.90 5.07 3.08
N GLU A 164 -9.35 6.30 2.89
CA GLU A 164 -9.14 7.02 1.64
C GLU A 164 -7.66 7.33 1.40
N ALA A 165 -6.91 7.73 2.42
CA ALA A 165 -5.48 7.97 2.30
C ALA A 165 -4.72 6.70 1.84
N VAL A 166 -5.05 5.54 2.41
CA VAL A 166 -4.45 4.26 2.01
C VAL A 166 -4.87 3.85 0.60
N ARG A 167 -6.15 4.00 0.24
CA ARG A 167 -6.65 3.71 -1.12
C ARG A 167 -6.00 4.59 -2.18
N ALA A 168 -5.86 5.88 -1.90
CA ALA A 168 -5.20 6.82 -2.80
C ALA A 168 -3.75 6.41 -3.08
N TYR A 169 -3.01 6.00 -2.05
CA TYR A 169 -1.66 5.47 -2.23
C TYR A 169 -1.64 4.17 -3.05
N VAL A 170 -2.50 3.20 -2.71
CA VAL A 170 -2.55 1.93 -3.43
C VAL A 170 -2.86 2.14 -4.92
N ALA A 171 -3.81 3.02 -5.24
CA ALA A 171 -4.16 3.36 -6.61
C ALA A 171 -2.98 3.99 -7.35
N GLU A 172 -2.31 4.99 -6.76
CA GLU A 172 -1.11 5.63 -7.33
C GLU A 172 0.01 4.61 -7.55
N ALA A 173 0.26 3.72 -6.59
CA ALA A 173 1.32 2.72 -6.69
C ALA A 173 1.05 1.73 -7.83
N TRP A 174 -0.19 1.25 -8.00
CA TRP A 174 -0.57 0.40 -9.12
C TRP A 174 -0.46 1.11 -10.47
N GLU A 175 -0.87 2.38 -10.54
CA GLU A 175 -0.74 3.20 -11.75
C GLU A 175 0.72 3.42 -12.13
N SER A 176 1.56 3.77 -11.15
CA SER A 176 3.01 3.98 -11.33
C SER A 176 3.72 2.71 -11.79
N MET A 177 3.31 1.54 -11.29
CA MET A 177 3.83 0.27 -11.77
C MET A 177 3.39 0.00 -13.22
N GLY A 178 2.26 0.52 -13.68
CA GLY A 178 1.70 0.23 -14.99
C GLY A 178 1.17 -1.21 -15.12
N PRO A 179 0.68 -1.61 -16.30
CA PRO A 179 0.06 -2.92 -16.51
C PRO A 179 1.06 -4.08 -16.35
N SER A 180 0.55 -5.27 -16.03
CA SER A 180 1.32 -6.52 -16.14
C SER A 180 1.63 -6.85 -17.60
N PHE A 181 2.66 -7.67 -17.82
CA PHE A 181 2.96 -8.19 -19.15
C PHE A 181 1.74 -8.87 -19.80
N LEU A 182 0.98 -9.68 -19.03
CA LEU A 182 -0.20 -10.37 -19.56
C LEU A 182 -1.36 -9.42 -19.89
N GLU A 183 -1.50 -8.28 -19.19
CA GLU A 183 -2.48 -7.25 -19.57
C GLU A 183 -2.12 -6.57 -20.88
N VAL A 184 -0.84 -6.29 -21.09
CA VAL A 184 -0.35 -5.71 -22.36
C VAL A 184 -0.64 -6.66 -23.51
N VAL A 185 -0.26 -7.94 -23.39
CA VAL A 185 -0.48 -8.95 -24.43
C VAL A 185 -1.97 -9.21 -24.67
N ALA A 186 -2.81 -9.23 -23.63
CA ALA A 186 -4.25 -9.39 -23.79
C ALA A 186 -4.89 -8.20 -24.55
N GLY A 187 -4.37 -6.99 -24.35
CA GLY A 187 -4.77 -5.80 -25.10
C GLY A 187 -4.51 -5.93 -26.59
N THR A 188 -3.30 -6.33 -26.99
CA THR A 188 -2.93 -6.43 -28.41
C THR A 188 -3.72 -7.48 -29.18
N VAL A 189 -4.04 -8.62 -28.54
CA VAL A 189 -4.85 -9.67 -29.18
C VAL A 189 -6.31 -9.22 -29.40
N SER A 190 -6.81 -8.32 -28.55
CA SER A 190 -8.18 -7.79 -28.67
C SER A 190 -8.31 -6.78 -29.80
N ASP A 191 -7.26 -5.99 -30.05
CA ASP A 191 -7.22 -5.00 -31.14
C ASP A 191 -7.11 -5.69 -32.51
N ASP A 192 -6.25 -6.72 -32.63
CA ASP A 192 -6.10 -7.52 -33.86
C ASP A 192 -7.42 -8.25 -34.25
N ALA A 193 -8.20 -8.69 -33.27
CA ALA A 193 -9.50 -9.33 -33.50
C ALA A 193 -10.56 -8.35 -34.04
N ASN A 194 -10.47 -7.06 -33.69
CA ASN A 194 -11.37 -6.01 -34.17
C ASN A 194 -10.99 -5.51 -35.58
N GLU A 195 -9.69 -5.45 -35.91
CA GLU A 195 -9.25 -5.10 -37.27
C GLU A 195 -9.61 -6.20 -38.30
N GLY A 196 -9.56 -7.48 -37.89
CA GLY A 196 -9.97 -8.61 -38.71
C GLY A 196 -11.48 -8.64 -39.06
N SER A 197 -12.34 -8.08 -38.22
CA SER A 197 -13.80 -8.00 -38.48
C SER A 197 -14.16 -6.84 -39.41
N SER A 198 -13.45 -5.71 -39.33
CA SER A 198 -13.63 -4.56 -40.23
C SER A 198 -13.23 -4.88 -41.68
N GLY A 199 -12.20 -5.72 -41.87
CA GLY A 199 -11.75 -6.17 -43.20
C GLY A 199 -12.69 -7.14 -43.92
N MET A 200 -13.58 -7.84 -43.20
CA MET A 200 -14.54 -8.76 -43.81
C MET A 200 -15.84 -8.08 -44.25
N GLU A 201 -16.18 -6.94 -43.67
CA GLU A 201 -17.41 -6.20 -43.99
C GLU A 201 -17.30 -5.35 -45.27
N GLN A 202 -16.08 -5.02 -45.70
CA GLN A 202 -15.85 -4.30 -46.97
C GLN A 202 -15.75 -5.22 -48.20
N ARG A 203 -15.58 -6.53 -48.01
CA ARG A 203 -15.44 -7.49 -49.13
C ARG A 203 -16.77 -7.96 -49.73
N TRP A 204 -17.90 -7.56 -49.14
CA TRP A 204 -19.24 -7.84 -49.65
C TRP A 204 -19.96 -6.60 -50.19
N LYS A 205 -19.26 -5.47 -50.36
CA LYS A 205 -19.85 -4.20 -50.81
C LYS A 205 -19.25 -3.56 -52.07
N MET A 206 -18.28 -4.17 -52.76
CA MET A 206 -17.85 -3.72 -54.10
C MET A 206 -17.37 -4.87 -54.98
#